data_AF-A0A938LUN9-F1
#
_entry.id   AF-A0A938LUN9-F1
#
_cell.length_a   1.000
_cell.length_b   1.000
_cell.length_c   1.000
_cell.angle_alpha   90.00
_cell.angle_beta   90.00
_cell.angle_gamma   90.00
#
_symmetry.space_group_name_H-M   'P 1'
#
loop_
_entity.id
_entity.type
_entity.pdbx_description
1 polymer ?
#
loop_
_entity_poly.entity_id
_entity_poly.type
_entity_poly.pdbx_seq_one_letter_code
_entity_poly.pdbx_strand_id
1 'polypeptide(L)'
;MKSILTLLLTVLAAHSTTAAATLPPLDSYGGATTIKAEATGYFRLQEIQGRWFFVTPDGHAFLVNGINHVGGNVMERLYNRDYWQERYRQQTGATAANPREIFEWKVRRDVQAMGWNAFGSHSHPGFNPRLLPYVKTLRF
;
A
#
# COMPACT_ATOMS: atom_id res chain seq x y z
N MET A 1 26.75 -18.32 49.55
CA MET A 1 26.09 -17.16 48.91
C MET A 1 26.77 -16.74 47.61
N LYS A 2 26.91 -17.68 46.65
CA LYS A 2 27.45 -17.47 45.30
C LYS A 2 26.66 -18.42 44.39
N SER A 3 25.48 -18.02 43.90
CA SER A 3 24.75 -18.87 42.93
C SER A 3 23.53 -18.20 42.28
N ILE A 4 22.97 -17.12 42.80
CA ILE A 4 21.74 -16.55 42.23
C ILE A 4 21.99 -15.32 41.33
N LEU A 5 23.09 -14.59 41.54
CA LEU A 5 23.35 -13.35 40.79
C LEU A 5 23.93 -13.58 39.39
N THR A 6 24.44 -14.77 39.09
CA THR A 6 25.07 -15.07 37.78
C THR A 6 24.06 -15.53 36.72
N LEU A 7 22.87 -16.01 37.11
CA LEU A 7 21.86 -16.49 36.16
C LEU A 7 20.98 -15.38 35.57
N LEU A 8 20.96 -14.20 36.20
CA LEU A 8 20.16 -13.05 35.73
C LEU A 8 20.85 -12.20 34.66
N LEU A 9 22.16 -12.39 34.41
CA LEU A 9 22.89 -11.64 33.38
C LEU A 9 22.93 -12.32 32.01
N THR A 10 22.62 -13.62 31.90
CA THR A 10 22.65 -14.32 30.60
C THR A 10 21.30 -14.32 29.88
N VAL A 11 20.18 -14.05 30.57
CA VAL A 11 18.85 -14.02 29.93
C VAL A 11 18.56 -12.67 29.24
N LEU A 12 19.29 -11.60 29.57
CA LEU A 12 19.07 -10.28 28.95
C LEU A 12 19.76 -10.08 27.59
N ALA A 13 20.65 -10.99 27.20
CA ALA A 13 21.47 -10.87 25.97
C ALA A 13 20.87 -11.59 24.74
N ALA A 14 19.65 -12.13 24.84
CA ALA A 14 18.92 -12.70 23.72
C ALA A 14 17.81 -11.77 23.23
N HIS A 15 18.07 -10.46 23.19
CA HIS A 15 17.33 -9.61 22.26
C HIS A 15 17.86 -9.97 20.88
N SER A 16 17.22 -10.93 20.22
CA SER A 16 17.38 -11.14 18.79
C SER A 16 17.08 -9.79 18.13
N THR A 17 18.14 -9.05 17.80
CA THR A 17 18.07 -7.94 16.86
C THR A 17 17.65 -8.58 15.54
N THR A 18 16.35 -8.74 15.37
CA THR A 18 15.77 -9.08 14.09
C THR A 18 16.08 -7.87 13.25
N ALA A 19 17.16 -7.93 12.48
CA ALA A 19 17.47 -6.91 11.50
C ALA A 19 16.18 -6.71 10.71
N ALA A 20 15.61 -5.51 10.75
CA ALA A 20 14.43 -5.19 9.98
C ALA A 20 14.75 -5.62 8.54
N ALA A 21 14.04 -6.63 8.03
CA ALA A 21 14.33 -7.17 6.71
C ALA A 21 14.16 -6.02 5.72
N THR A 22 15.26 -5.57 5.12
CA THR A 22 15.21 -4.55 4.09
C THR A 22 14.39 -5.14 2.96
N LEU A 23 13.22 -4.55 2.70
CA LEU A 23 12.39 -5.00 1.59
C LEU A 23 13.20 -4.85 0.30
N PRO A 24 13.21 -5.88 -0.57
CA PRO A 24 13.91 -5.79 -1.83
C PRO A 24 13.36 -4.61 -2.65
N PRO A 25 14.21 -3.94 -3.45
CA PRO A 25 13.77 -2.82 -4.26
C PRO A 25 12.66 -3.28 -5.22
N LEU A 26 11.66 -2.44 -5.39
CA LEU A 26 10.57 -2.64 -6.32
C LEU A 26 10.82 -1.83 -7.59
N ASP A 27 10.32 -2.31 -8.73
CA ASP A 27 10.31 -1.53 -9.97
C ASP A 27 9.24 -0.42 -9.93
N SER A 28 9.14 0.33 -11.04
CA SER A 28 8.20 1.46 -11.16
C SER A 28 6.72 1.07 -11.03
N TYR A 29 6.42 -0.22 -11.15
CA TYR A 29 5.09 -0.82 -11.05
C TYR A 29 4.85 -1.56 -9.72
N GLY A 30 5.85 -1.63 -8.84
CA GLY A 30 5.77 -2.37 -7.58
C GLY A 30 6.16 -3.85 -7.68
N GLY A 31 6.75 -4.29 -8.78
CA GLY A 31 7.27 -5.65 -8.97
C GLY A 31 8.59 -5.88 -8.25
N ALA A 32 8.80 -7.09 -7.72
CA ALA A 32 10.00 -7.46 -6.99
C ALA A 32 11.20 -7.66 -7.94
N THR A 33 12.19 -6.77 -7.88
CA THR A 33 13.36 -6.79 -8.78
C THR A 33 14.27 -8.01 -8.63
N THR A 34 14.09 -8.77 -7.56
CA THR A 34 14.80 -10.02 -7.28
C THR A 34 14.27 -11.20 -8.09
N ILE A 35 13.05 -11.12 -8.64
CA ILE A 35 12.43 -12.18 -9.45
C ILE A 35 12.15 -11.62 -10.84
N LYS A 36 13.00 -11.99 -11.80
CA LYS A 36 13.01 -11.44 -13.16
C LYS A 36 12.32 -12.37 -14.16
N ALA A 37 11.78 -11.74 -15.19
CA ALA A 37 11.16 -12.34 -16.36
C ALA A 37 11.37 -11.41 -17.57
N GLU A 38 10.90 -11.81 -18.75
CA GLU A 38 10.95 -10.96 -19.93
C GLU A 38 10.07 -9.72 -19.77
N ALA A 39 10.65 -8.54 -20.03
CA ALA A 39 9.96 -7.26 -20.08
C ALA A 39 9.25 -7.10 -21.42
N THR A 40 7.92 -7.16 -21.42
CA THR A 40 7.11 -7.10 -22.65
C THR A 40 6.40 -5.76 -22.84
N GLY A 41 6.54 -4.83 -21.88
CA GLY A 41 5.80 -3.57 -21.88
C GLY A 41 4.34 -3.70 -21.43
N TYR A 42 3.88 -4.90 -21.04
CA TYR A 42 2.52 -5.14 -20.55
C TYR A 42 2.53 -6.03 -19.31
N PHE A 43 1.53 -5.86 -18.45
CA PHE A 43 1.26 -6.85 -17.41
C PHE A 43 0.83 -8.18 -18.04
N ARG A 44 1.32 -9.28 -17.48
CA ARG A 44 0.97 -10.63 -17.92
C ARG A 44 1.05 -11.62 -16.79
N LEU A 45 0.53 -12.82 -17.01
CA LEU A 45 0.65 -13.93 -16.08
C LEU A 45 1.82 -14.84 -16.50
N GLN A 46 2.64 -15.29 -15.56
CA GLN A 46 3.71 -16.25 -15.83
C GLN A 46 3.96 -17.17 -14.63
N GLU A 47 4.24 -18.44 -14.90
CA GLU A 47 4.82 -19.35 -13.92
C GLU A 47 6.35 -19.17 -13.86
N ILE A 48 6.87 -18.87 -12.66
CA ILE A 48 8.29 -18.68 -12.38
C ILE A 48 8.64 -19.58 -11.21
N GLN A 49 9.58 -20.51 -11.41
CA GLN A 49 10.03 -21.46 -10.38
C GLN A 49 8.87 -22.23 -9.70
N GLY A 50 7.87 -22.68 -10.49
CA GLY A 50 6.73 -23.45 -10.00
C GLY A 50 5.66 -22.63 -9.28
N ARG A 51 5.68 -21.29 -9.41
CA ARG A 51 4.67 -20.39 -8.81
C ARG A 51 4.15 -19.40 -9.84
N TRP A 52 2.86 -19.14 -9.81
CA TRP A 52 2.21 -18.16 -10.68
C TRP A 52 2.34 -16.75 -10.12
N PHE A 53 2.81 -15.83 -10.96
CA PHE A 53 2.89 -14.41 -10.67
C PHE A 53 2.27 -13.60 -11.79
N PHE A 54 1.78 -12.41 -11.46
CA PHE A 54 1.76 -11.35 -12.45
C PHE A 54 3.21 -10.92 -12.74
N VAL A 55 3.48 -10.46 -13.94
CA VAL A 55 4.76 -9.88 -14.34
C VAL A 55 4.49 -8.45 -14.77
N THR A 56 5.30 -7.50 -14.28
CA THR A 56 5.21 -6.08 -14.63
C THR A 56 5.67 -5.83 -16.07
N PRO A 57 5.33 -4.67 -16.66
CA PRO A 57 5.88 -4.24 -17.95
C PRO A 57 7.42 -4.28 -18.02
N ASP A 58 8.08 -4.00 -16.89
CA ASP A 58 9.55 -4.02 -16.74
C ASP A 58 10.13 -5.43 -16.49
N GLY A 59 9.28 -6.47 -16.45
CA GLY A 59 9.72 -7.86 -16.37
C GLY A 59 10.01 -8.37 -14.95
N HIS A 60 9.29 -7.90 -13.94
CA HIS A 60 9.47 -8.38 -12.55
C HIS A 60 8.21 -9.05 -12.00
N ALA A 61 8.38 -10.05 -11.13
CA ALA A 61 7.25 -10.70 -10.48
C ALA A 61 6.47 -9.72 -9.60
N PHE A 62 5.15 -9.79 -9.66
CA PHE A 62 4.23 -8.87 -9.02
C PHE A 62 3.12 -9.63 -8.31
N LEU A 63 2.87 -9.25 -7.06
CA LEU A 63 1.72 -9.70 -6.29
C LEU A 63 0.76 -8.52 -6.12
N VAL A 64 -0.49 -8.72 -6.51
CA VAL A 64 -1.53 -7.70 -6.40
C VAL A 64 -2.05 -7.68 -4.97
N ASN A 65 -1.86 -6.56 -4.28
CA ASN A 65 -2.52 -6.24 -3.01
C ASN A 65 -3.49 -5.07 -3.25
N GLY A 66 -4.72 -5.40 -3.63
CA GLY A 66 -5.70 -4.45 -4.13
C GLY A 66 -6.77 -4.04 -3.12
N ILE A 67 -7.32 -2.83 -3.31
CA ILE A 67 -8.53 -2.36 -2.62
C ILE A 67 -9.61 -1.97 -3.64
N ASN A 68 -10.86 -2.30 -3.34
CA ASN A 68 -12.04 -1.95 -4.14
C ASN A 68 -12.81 -0.79 -3.53
N HIS A 69 -13.73 -0.19 -4.30
CA HIS A 69 -14.66 0.84 -3.83
C HIS A 69 -13.98 2.09 -3.26
N VAL A 70 -12.85 2.51 -3.84
CA VAL A 70 -12.18 3.75 -3.44
C VAL A 70 -12.95 4.94 -4.00
N GLY A 71 -13.86 5.51 -3.20
CA GLY A 71 -14.68 6.67 -3.58
C GLY A 71 -15.13 7.51 -2.38
N GLY A 72 -15.25 8.82 -2.59
CA GLY A 72 -15.66 9.78 -1.56
C GLY A 72 -17.18 9.81 -1.32
N ASN A 73 -17.95 9.14 -2.17
CA ASN A 73 -19.42 9.18 -2.20
C ASN A 73 -20.11 8.87 -0.87
N VAL A 74 -19.53 8.01 -0.02
CA VAL A 74 -20.06 7.74 1.33
C VAL A 74 -19.63 8.83 2.32
N MET A 75 -18.40 9.33 2.23
CA MET A 75 -17.91 10.42 3.10
C MET A 75 -18.60 11.75 2.80
N GLU A 76 -18.89 12.03 1.53
CA GLU A 76 -19.50 13.27 1.04
C GLU A 76 -21.00 13.38 1.35
N ARG A 77 -21.63 12.32 1.88
CA ARG A 77 -23.04 12.37 2.28
C ARG A 77 -23.25 13.40 3.39
N LEU A 78 -24.37 14.11 3.35
CA LEU A 78 -24.69 15.17 4.31
C LEU A 78 -24.54 14.74 5.78
N TYR A 79 -24.91 13.49 6.09
CA TYR A 79 -24.82 12.93 7.44
C TYR A 79 -23.40 12.51 7.87
N ASN A 80 -22.43 12.50 6.95
CA ASN A 80 -21.04 12.10 7.20
C ASN A 80 -20.05 13.26 7.01
N ARG A 81 -20.32 14.14 6.04
CA ARG A 81 -19.39 15.15 5.53
C ARG A 81 -18.80 16.00 6.66
N ASP A 82 -19.65 16.51 7.53
CA ASP A 82 -19.23 17.47 8.56
C ASP A 82 -18.30 16.81 9.58
N TYR A 83 -18.55 15.54 9.94
CA TYR A 83 -17.65 14.76 10.80
C TYR A 83 -16.28 14.54 10.15
N TRP A 84 -16.23 14.09 8.89
CA TRP A 84 -14.97 13.83 8.19
C TRP A 84 -14.15 15.11 7.98
N GLN A 85 -14.83 16.22 7.68
CA GLN A 85 -14.19 17.53 7.57
C GLN A 85 -13.56 17.94 8.89
N GLU A 86 -14.32 17.96 9.98
CA GLU A 86 -13.81 18.35 11.29
C GLU A 86 -12.65 17.43 11.74
N ARG A 87 -12.82 16.12 11.57
CA ARG A 87 -11.85 15.11 12.03
C ARG A 87 -10.47 15.22 11.37
N TYR A 88 -10.42 15.63 10.10
CA TYR A 88 -9.17 15.61 9.32
C TYR A 88 -8.67 16.98 8.85
N ARG A 89 -9.44 18.05 8.98
CA ARG A 89 -9.05 19.42 8.59
C ARG A 89 -7.67 19.83 9.09
N GLN A 90 -7.36 19.54 10.37
CA GLN A 90 -6.08 19.90 10.98
C GLN A 90 -4.89 19.08 10.44
N GLN A 91 -5.15 17.87 9.93
CA GLN A 91 -4.12 16.94 9.47
C GLN A 91 -3.77 17.14 7.99
N THR A 92 -4.70 17.71 7.23
CA THR A 92 -4.58 17.87 5.78
C THR A 92 -4.01 19.23 5.38
N GLY A 93 -4.15 20.26 6.21
CA GLY A 93 -3.92 21.66 5.81
C GLY A 93 -4.92 22.19 4.76
N ALA A 94 -5.69 21.28 4.14
CA ALA A 94 -6.80 21.55 3.26
C ALA A 94 -7.84 22.44 3.93
N THR A 95 -8.43 23.34 3.15
CA THR A 95 -9.55 24.14 3.62
C THR A 95 -10.78 23.25 3.79
N ALA A 96 -11.61 23.53 4.79
CA ALA A 96 -12.86 22.78 5.03
C ALA A 96 -13.81 22.78 3.82
N ALA A 97 -13.59 23.67 2.84
CA ALA A 97 -14.43 23.81 1.65
C ALA A 97 -14.29 22.65 0.65
N ASN A 98 -13.24 21.82 0.72
CA ASN A 98 -13.01 20.76 -0.26
C ASN A 98 -12.93 19.34 0.37
N PRO A 99 -14.07 18.67 0.63
CA PRO A 99 -14.09 17.31 1.18
C PRO A 99 -13.30 16.28 0.35
N ARG A 100 -13.15 16.52 -0.96
CA ARG A 100 -12.39 15.66 -1.85
C ARG A 100 -10.88 15.65 -1.53
N GLU A 101 -10.30 16.79 -1.17
CA GLU A 101 -8.87 16.86 -0.79
C GLU A 101 -8.59 16.04 0.48
N ILE A 102 -9.50 16.12 1.46
CA ILE A 102 -9.42 15.32 2.68
C ILE A 102 -9.51 13.82 2.35
N PHE A 103 -10.43 13.44 1.46
CA PHE A 103 -10.56 12.06 1.01
C PHE A 103 -9.30 11.56 0.30
N GLU A 104 -8.77 12.31 -0.66
CA GLU A 104 -7.56 11.95 -1.40
C GLU A 104 -6.34 11.85 -0.50
N TRP A 105 -6.19 12.75 0.47
CA TRP A 105 -5.15 12.67 1.49
C TRP A 105 -5.27 11.40 2.33
N LYS A 106 -6.48 11.07 2.81
CA LYS A 106 -6.71 9.88 3.64
C LYS A 106 -6.42 8.60 2.87
N VAL A 107 -6.91 8.49 1.63
CA VAL A 107 -6.64 7.35 0.75
C VAL A 107 -5.14 7.19 0.53
N ARG A 108 -4.40 8.27 0.22
CA ARG A 108 -2.94 8.22 0.05
C ARG A 108 -2.26 7.62 1.28
N ARG A 109 -2.64 8.11 2.46
CA ARG A 109 -2.05 7.69 3.73
C ARG A 109 -2.34 6.23 4.04
N ASP A 110 -3.57 5.78 3.82
CA ASP A 110 -3.96 4.39 4.07
C ASP A 110 -3.32 3.43 3.09
N VAL A 111 -3.28 3.78 1.79
CA VAL A 111 -2.59 3.00 0.77
C VAL A 111 -1.12 2.78 1.13
N GLN A 112 -0.44 3.84 1.56
CA GLN A 112 0.96 3.76 2.00
C GLN A 112 1.11 2.93 3.28
N ALA A 113 0.25 3.14 4.27
CA ALA A 113 0.32 2.44 5.55
C ALA A 113 0.00 0.94 5.43
N MET A 114 -0.92 0.58 4.55
CA MET A 114 -1.41 -0.79 4.35
C MET A 114 -0.65 -1.54 3.24
N GLY A 115 0.20 -0.85 2.48
CA GLY A 115 0.94 -1.45 1.37
C GLY A 115 0.07 -1.89 0.20
N TRP A 116 -1.05 -1.20 -0.06
CA TRP A 116 -1.86 -1.46 -1.25
C TRP A 116 -1.12 -0.96 -2.50
N ASN A 117 -1.16 -1.75 -3.57
CA ASN A 117 -0.44 -1.44 -4.81
C ASN A 117 -1.36 -1.42 -6.04
N ALA A 118 -2.66 -1.64 -5.86
CA ALA A 118 -3.65 -1.61 -6.92
C ALA A 118 -5.02 -1.10 -6.42
N PHE A 119 -5.74 -0.37 -7.27
CA PHE A 119 -7.17 -0.12 -7.11
C PHE A 119 -7.96 -1.04 -8.04
N GLY A 120 -8.96 -1.72 -7.49
CA GLY A 120 -9.87 -2.57 -8.24
C GLY A 120 -11.20 -1.87 -8.54
N SER A 121 -12.25 -2.68 -8.75
CA SER A 121 -13.54 -2.23 -9.29
C SER A 121 -14.21 -1.15 -8.42
N HIS A 122 -15.07 -0.36 -9.05
CA HIS A 122 -15.88 0.70 -8.44
C HIS A 122 -15.09 1.80 -7.72
N SER A 123 -13.82 1.94 -8.03
CA SER A 123 -12.99 3.07 -7.61
C SER A 123 -13.23 4.28 -8.53
N HIS A 124 -13.34 5.47 -7.94
CA HIS A 124 -13.67 6.69 -8.66
C HIS A 124 -12.57 7.06 -9.67
N PRO A 125 -12.89 7.32 -10.96
CA PRO A 125 -11.88 7.53 -12.02
C PRO A 125 -11.08 8.82 -11.85
N GLY A 126 -11.57 9.75 -11.03
CA GLY A 126 -10.85 10.97 -10.65
C GLY A 126 -9.67 10.75 -9.69
N PHE A 127 -9.47 9.53 -9.18
CA PHE A 127 -8.24 9.21 -8.45
C PHE A 127 -7.05 9.19 -9.40
N ASN A 128 -6.12 10.11 -9.14
CA ASN A 128 -4.98 10.40 -9.98
C ASN A 128 -4.09 9.14 -10.13
N PRO A 129 -3.67 8.75 -11.36
CA PRO A 129 -2.68 7.70 -11.58
C PRO A 129 -1.31 7.97 -10.91
N ARG A 130 -1.08 9.17 -10.36
CA ARG A 130 0.11 9.50 -9.54
C ARG A 130 0.05 8.94 -8.11
N LEU A 131 -1.09 8.45 -7.63
CA LEU A 131 -1.22 7.87 -6.28
C LEU A 131 -0.78 6.41 -6.24
N LEU A 132 -1.17 5.67 -7.27
CA LEU A 132 -0.74 4.30 -7.54
C LEU A 132 -0.59 4.17 -9.06
N PRO A 133 0.51 3.55 -9.56
CA PRO A 133 0.74 3.39 -11.00
C PRO A 133 -0.34 2.56 -11.69
N TYR A 134 -1.21 1.89 -10.92
CA TYR A 134 -2.30 1.05 -11.40
C TYR A 134 -3.67 1.70 -11.13
N VAL A 135 -4.21 2.40 -12.14
CA VAL A 135 -5.65 2.72 -12.21
C VAL A 135 -6.15 2.58 -13.65
N LYS A 136 -6.77 1.45 -13.97
CA LYS A 136 -7.81 1.39 -15.02
C LYS A 136 -9.06 0.78 -14.42
N THR A 137 -10.02 1.63 -14.03
CA THR A 137 -11.37 1.17 -13.70
C THR A 137 -11.95 0.51 -14.94
N LEU A 138 -12.09 -0.82 -14.93
CA LEU A 138 -12.82 -1.54 -15.97
C LEU A 138 -14.29 -1.11 -15.89
N ARG A 139 -14.83 -0.60 -17.00
CA ARG A 139 -16.27 -0.37 -17.15
C ARG A 139 -16.83 -1.61 -17.84
N PHE A 140 -17.77 -2.28 -17.20
CA PHE A 140 -18.63 -3.29 -17.83
C PHE A 140 -19.85 -2.57 -18.42
#